data_AF-A0A2A4RGI9-F1
#
_entry.id   AF-A0A2A4RGI9-F1
#
_cell.length_a   1.000
_cell.length_b   1.000
_cell.length_c   1.000
_cell.angle_alpha   90.00
_cell.angle_beta   90.00
_cell.angle_gamma   90.00
#
_symmetry.space_group_name_H-M   'P 1'
#
loop_
_entity.id
_entity.type
_entity.pdbx_description
1 polymer ?
#
loop_
_entity_poly.entity_id
_entity_poly.type
_entity_poly.pdbx_seq_one_letter_code
_entity_poly.pdbx_strand_id
1 'polypeptide(L)'
;MISMKTSYLYMTGWIACVSVCSLWGCASSPQAVGDAGITQAADGQVSGLVEVEGASYEEVFGAMREVIREYRFAINRVDGARGVITTYPKQTLGIGSPWDKEQTTIGQEFEDFANHQEREIRVQFEEGAQAGSVVRATIEVLVYRVHRPNWRVDSQSIRLSTHARSRDINGQIEPGSFREPIGQDQQLAHRLANEIHRKFGSESASE
;
A
#
# COMPACT_ATOMS: atom_id res chain seq x y z
N MET A 1 36.67 -24.00 29.77
CA MET A 1 38.02 -24.19 29.17
C MET A 1 37.97 -25.42 28.26
N ILE A 2 37.59 -25.25 27.00
CA ILE A 2 37.86 -26.25 25.94
C ILE A 2 38.29 -25.45 24.70
N SER A 3 39.55 -25.65 24.36
CA SER A 3 40.27 -25.10 23.22
C SER A 3 40.14 -26.09 22.06
N MET A 4 39.69 -25.63 20.89
CA MET A 4 39.94 -26.34 19.64
C MET A 4 40.49 -25.35 18.61
N LYS A 5 41.76 -25.59 18.28
CA LYS A 5 42.53 -24.97 17.21
C LYS A 5 42.21 -25.63 15.86
N THR A 6 42.60 -24.91 14.81
CA THR A 6 43.32 -25.43 13.62
C THR A 6 42.58 -25.27 12.29
N SER A 7 42.87 -24.12 11.67
CA SER A 7 43.46 -23.93 10.35
C SER A 7 43.19 -24.96 9.23
N TYR A 8 42.67 -24.47 8.10
CA TYR A 8 43.14 -24.84 6.77
C TYR A 8 43.22 -23.60 5.86
N LEU A 9 44.46 -23.22 5.52
CA LEU A 9 44.80 -22.56 4.26
C LEU A 9 44.37 -23.48 3.11
N TYR A 10 43.88 -22.95 1.98
CA TYR A 10 44.35 -23.36 0.65
C TYR A 10 43.93 -22.38 -0.45
N MET A 11 44.92 -22.08 -1.30
CA MET A 11 44.83 -21.75 -2.72
C MET A 11 44.30 -20.39 -3.17
N THR A 12 45.25 -19.46 -3.21
CA THR A 12 45.49 -18.56 -4.34
C THR A 12 45.34 -19.27 -5.69
N GLY A 13 44.41 -18.79 -6.52
CA GLY A 13 44.32 -19.11 -7.94
C GLY A 13 44.08 -17.82 -8.72
N TRP A 14 45.15 -17.27 -9.26
CA TRP A 14 45.10 -16.17 -10.24
C TRP A 14 44.66 -16.74 -11.59
N ILE A 15 43.56 -16.25 -12.13
CA ILE A 15 43.28 -16.33 -13.57
C ILE A 15 43.16 -14.90 -14.08
N ALA A 16 44.24 -14.45 -14.73
CA ALA A 16 44.22 -13.29 -15.59
C ALA A 16 43.39 -13.66 -16.84
N CYS A 17 42.16 -13.17 -16.90
CA CYS A 17 41.41 -13.14 -18.15
C CYS A 17 41.59 -11.76 -18.77
N VAL A 18 42.50 -11.67 -19.74
CA VAL A 18 42.65 -10.54 -20.65
C VAL A 18 41.42 -10.54 -21.54
N SER A 19 40.43 -9.72 -21.19
CA SER A 19 39.28 -9.51 -22.07
C SER A 19 39.46 -8.22 -22.85
N VAL A 20 39.24 -8.38 -24.15
CA VAL A 20 39.43 -7.45 -25.24
C VAL A 20 38.66 -6.14 -25.01
N CYS A 21 39.39 -5.02 -25.14
CA CYS A 21 38.83 -3.68 -25.17
C CYS A 21 38.12 -3.46 -26.52
N SER A 22 36.83 -3.80 -26.58
CA SER A 22 35.96 -3.45 -27.70
C SER A 22 35.54 -1.98 -27.57
N LEU A 23 36.13 -1.12 -28.41
CA LEU A 23 35.69 0.24 -28.68
C LEU A 23 34.33 0.21 -29.39
N TRP A 24 33.23 0.05 -28.65
CA TRP A 24 31.87 0.28 -29.14
C TRP A 24 31.22 1.37 -28.30
N GLY A 25 30.63 2.32 -29.00
CA GLY A 25 30.21 3.62 -28.47
C GLY A 25 29.30 3.53 -27.26
N CYS A 26 29.47 4.49 -26.36
CA CYS A 26 28.53 4.82 -25.31
C CYS A 26 27.21 5.32 -25.93
N ALA A 27 26.39 4.41 -26.44
CA ALA A 27 24.95 4.62 -26.46
C ALA A 27 24.47 4.32 -25.04
N SER A 28 24.41 5.36 -24.21
CA SER A 28 23.73 5.32 -22.92
C SER A 28 22.27 4.93 -23.18
N SER A 29 21.95 3.66 -22.99
CA SER A 29 20.59 3.16 -22.96
C SER A 29 19.83 3.96 -21.90
N PRO A 30 18.66 4.55 -22.20
CA PRO A 30 17.82 5.11 -21.15
C PRO A 30 17.49 3.96 -20.19
N GLN A 31 17.88 4.13 -18.92
CA GLN A 31 17.41 3.25 -17.86
C GLN A 31 15.88 3.26 -17.93
N ALA A 32 15.31 2.08 -18.10
CA ALA A 32 13.89 1.89 -18.04
C ALA A 32 13.43 2.38 -16.67
N VAL A 33 12.79 3.54 -16.63
CA VAL A 33 11.93 3.93 -15.53
C VAL A 33 10.94 2.76 -15.42
N GLY A 34 11.01 2.01 -14.31
CA GLY A 34 10.11 0.89 -14.08
C GLY A 34 8.68 1.38 -14.26
N ASP A 35 8.03 0.93 -15.33
CA ASP A 35 6.62 1.17 -15.53
C ASP A 35 5.91 0.54 -14.33
N ALA A 36 5.09 1.32 -13.64
CA ALA A 36 4.19 0.82 -12.60
C ALA A 36 3.20 -0.15 -13.29
N GLY A 37 3.63 -1.39 -13.46
CA GLY A 37 2.90 -2.41 -14.21
C GLY A 37 1.67 -2.84 -13.45
N ILE A 38 0.49 -2.62 -14.02
CA ILE A 38 -0.74 -3.20 -13.51
C ILE A 38 -0.70 -4.70 -13.83
N THR A 39 -0.54 -5.54 -12.81
CA THR A 39 -0.74 -6.98 -12.95
C THR A 39 -2.17 -7.32 -12.54
N GLN A 40 -2.96 -7.81 -13.50
CA GLN A 40 -4.29 -8.35 -13.22
C GLN A 40 -4.14 -9.76 -12.66
N ALA A 41 -4.57 -9.98 -11.42
CA ALA A 41 -4.80 -11.33 -10.93
C ALA A 41 -5.99 -11.94 -11.68
N ALA A 42 -5.97 -13.26 -11.89
CA ALA A 42 -7.00 -14.00 -12.65
C ALA A 42 -8.44 -13.83 -12.11
N ASP A 43 -8.58 -13.34 -10.88
CA ASP A 43 -9.86 -13.08 -10.21
C ASP A 43 -10.43 -11.67 -10.49
N GLY A 44 -9.84 -10.92 -11.44
CA GLY A 44 -10.26 -9.55 -11.75
C GLY A 44 -9.89 -8.53 -10.67
N GLN A 45 -9.08 -8.95 -9.71
CA GLN A 45 -8.56 -8.11 -8.64
C GLN A 45 -7.35 -7.33 -9.16
N VAL A 46 -7.50 -6.02 -9.28
CA VAL A 46 -6.44 -5.12 -9.76
C VAL A 46 -5.82 -4.44 -8.56
N SER A 47 -4.60 -4.87 -8.23
CA SER A 47 -3.81 -4.30 -7.15
C SER A 47 -2.73 -3.38 -7.71
N GLY A 48 -2.31 -2.38 -6.93
CA GLY A 48 -1.12 -1.60 -7.26
C GLY A 48 0.11 -2.46 -7.00
N LEU A 49 0.93 -2.73 -8.01
CA LEU A 49 2.20 -3.41 -7.84
C LEU A 49 3.31 -2.36 -7.65
N VAL A 50 4.18 -2.61 -6.68
CA VAL A 50 5.39 -1.84 -6.42
C VAL A 50 6.58 -2.77 -6.57
N GLU A 51 7.48 -2.43 -7.48
CA GLU A 51 8.78 -3.10 -7.63
C GLU A 51 9.89 -2.07 -7.45
N VAL A 52 10.74 -2.26 -6.44
CA VAL A 52 11.88 -1.36 -6.17
C VAL A 52 13.16 -2.16 -6.22
N GLU A 53 14.06 -1.79 -7.13
CA GLU A 53 15.40 -2.37 -7.24
C GLU A 53 16.39 -1.58 -6.38
N GLY A 54 17.40 -2.27 -5.82
CA GLY A 54 18.53 -1.62 -5.12
C GLY A 54 18.25 -1.16 -3.68
N ALA A 55 16.99 -0.95 -3.29
CA ALA A 55 16.62 -0.61 -1.93
C ALA A 55 16.47 -1.85 -1.04
N SER A 56 16.80 -1.72 0.24
CA SER A 56 16.54 -2.78 1.23
C SER A 56 15.05 -2.89 1.56
N TYR A 57 14.63 -4.08 1.98
CA TYR A 57 13.26 -4.30 2.45
C TYR A 57 12.83 -3.31 3.54
N GLU A 58 13.71 -3.03 4.52
CA GLU A 58 13.41 -2.14 5.64
C GLU A 58 13.17 -0.70 5.18
N GLU A 59 13.94 -0.23 4.19
CA GLU A 59 13.77 1.09 3.59
C GLU A 59 12.43 1.22 2.87
N VAL A 60 12.10 0.26 1.99
CA VAL A 60 10.83 0.29 1.24
C VAL A 60 9.64 0.14 2.19
N PHE A 61 9.73 -0.74 3.19
CA PHE A 61 8.70 -0.93 4.20
C PHE A 61 8.50 0.32 5.06
N GLY A 62 9.59 0.98 5.46
CA GLY A 62 9.58 2.25 6.17
C GLY A 62 8.95 3.37 5.34
N ALA A 63 9.37 3.51 4.09
CA ALA A 63 8.83 4.49 3.14
C ALA A 63 7.32 4.29 2.91
N MET A 64 6.88 3.04 2.76
CA MET A 64 5.46 2.69 2.62
C MET A 64 4.63 3.18 3.80
N ARG A 65 5.11 2.96 5.03
CA ARG A 65 4.42 3.45 6.24
C ARG A 65 4.31 4.97 6.26
N GLU A 66 5.35 5.67 5.81
CA GLU A 66 5.34 7.13 5.77
C GLU A 66 4.35 7.64 4.71
N VAL A 67 4.36 7.07 3.50
CA VAL A 67 3.38 7.40 2.46
C VAL A 67 1.96 7.18 2.96
N ILE A 68 1.65 6.03 3.56
CA ILE A 68 0.30 5.77 4.11
C ILE A 68 -0.11 6.84 5.13
N ARG A 69 0.82 7.32 5.97
CA ARG A 69 0.57 8.41 6.93
C ARG A 69 0.42 9.77 6.28
N GLU A 70 1.16 10.07 5.22
CA GLU A 70 1.01 11.29 4.43
C GLU A 70 -0.40 11.41 3.83
N TYR A 71 -1.01 10.28 3.44
CA TYR A 71 -2.41 10.17 3.03
C TYR A 71 -3.40 10.14 4.22
N ARG A 72 -2.92 10.34 5.44
CA ARG A 72 -3.70 10.41 6.68
C ARG A 72 -4.48 9.13 7.01
N PHE A 73 -4.05 7.98 6.52
CA PHE A 73 -4.58 6.71 6.98
C PHE A 73 -3.96 6.36 8.34
N ALA A 74 -4.82 6.02 9.31
CA ALA A 74 -4.36 5.52 10.59
C ALA A 74 -3.93 4.05 10.43
N ILE A 75 -2.71 3.72 10.80
CA ILE A 75 -2.22 2.36 10.72
C ILE A 75 -2.86 1.51 11.83
N ASN A 76 -3.41 0.36 11.46
CA ASN A 76 -4.05 -0.60 12.37
C ASN A 76 -3.07 -1.70 12.80
N ARG A 77 -2.45 -2.38 11.82
CA ARG A 77 -1.48 -3.45 12.07
C ARG A 77 -0.25 -3.28 11.21
N VAL A 78 0.92 -3.51 11.82
CA VAL A 78 2.21 -3.61 11.14
C VAL A 78 2.84 -4.93 11.54
N ASP A 79 2.99 -5.85 10.60
CA ASP A 79 3.63 -7.15 10.78
C ASP A 79 4.82 -7.22 9.82
N GLY A 80 5.97 -6.71 10.25
CA GLY A 80 7.18 -6.69 9.43
C GLY A 80 7.74 -8.08 9.15
N ALA A 81 7.49 -9.06 10.04
CA ALA A 81 7.94 -10.44 9.82
C ALA A 81 7.19 -11.11 8.66
N ARG A 82 5.89 -10.79 8.50
CA ARG A 82 5.06 -11.28 7.38
C ARG A 82 4.94 -10.31 6.22
N GLY A 83 5.58 -9.14 6.32
CA GLY A 83 5.43 -8.06 5.35
C GLY A 83 3.99 -7.59 5.13
N VAL A 84 3.19 -7.45 6.18
CA VAL A 84 1.80 -6.95 6.07
C VAL A 84 1.63 -5.62 6.81
N ILE A 85 1.06 -4.64 6.12
CA ILE A 85 0.58 -3.38 6.71
C ILE A 85 -0.92 -3.27 6.45
N THR A 86 -1.71 -3.06 7.49
CA THR A 86 -3.14 -2.72 7.34
C THR A 86 -3.47 -1.43 8.07
N THR A 87 -4.48 -0.73 7.57
CA THR A 87 -4.97 0.54 8.10
C THR A 87 -6.32 0.38 8.77
N TYR A 88 -6.72 1.36 9.56
CA TYR A 88 -8.11 1.52 9.95
C TYR A 88 -8.88 2.07 8.75
N PRO A 89 -10.16 1.69 8.60
CA PRO A 89 -11.03 2.29 7.59
C PRO A 89 -11.05 3.80 7.76
N LYS A 90 -10.73 4.52 6.69
CA LYS A 90 -10.80 5.97 6.63
C LYS A 90 -12.13 6.35 5.99
N GLN A 91 -12.94 7.12 6.70
CA GLN A 91 -14.15 7.68 6.14
C GLN A 91 -13.78 8.81 5.18
N THR A 92 -14.21 8.70 3.93
CA THR A 92 -13.97 9.74 2.93
C THR A 92 -14.96 10.86 3.18
N LEU A 93 -14.46 12.04 3.58
CA LEU A 93 -15.28 13.23 3.78
C LEU A 93 -15.61 13.81 2.39
N GLY A 94 -16.64 13.26 1.74
CA GLY A 94 -17.04 13.65 0.38
C GLY A 94 -17.21 15.16 0.21
N ILE A 95 -16.90 15.68 -1.00
CA ILE A 95 -17.03 17.06 -1.55
C ILE A 95 -16.55 18.25 -0.69
N GLY A 96 -16.24 18.07 0.59
CA GLY A 96 -15.90 19.11 1.55
C GLY A 96 -14.40 19.25 1.82
N SER A 97 -13.57 18.40 1.22
CA SER A 97 -12.11 18.46 1.34
C SER A 97 -11.44 18.53 -0.04
N PRO A 98 -11.60 19.62 -0.81
CA PRO A 98 -10.93 19.79 -2.11
C PRO A 98 -9.38 19.80 -2.02
N TRP A 99 -8.84 19.89 -0.81
CA TRP A 99 -7.42 19.73 -0.51
C TRP A 99 -7.00 18.28 -0.24
N ASP A 100 -7.94 17.32 -0.24
CA ASP A 100 -7.62 15.91 -0.09
C ASP A 100 -7.14 15.36 -1.44
N LYS A 101 -5.88 14.91 -1.48
CA LYS A 101 -5.20 14.43 -2.70
C LYS A 101 -5.80 13.13 -3.24
N GLU A 102 -6.83 12.60 -2.56
CA GLU A 102 -7.50 11.32 -2.85
C GLU A 102 -8.62 11.43 -3.90
N GLN A 103 -9.07 12.63 -4.30
CA GLN A 103 -10.20 12.77 -5.23
C GLN A 103 -9.77 12.88 -6.69
N THR A 104 -10.34 12.06 -7.57
CA THR A 104 -9.88 11.92 -8.97
C THR A 104 -10.93 12.29 -10.02
N THR A 105 -12.24 12.29 -9.72
CA THR A 105 -13.25 12.81 -10.68
C THR A 105 -14.51 13.35 -10.00
N ILE A 106 -14.96 14.53 -10.46
CA ILE A 106 -16.19 15.22 -10.03
C ILE A 106 -17.45 14.36 -10.22
N GLY A 107 -17.43 13.38 -11.15
CA GLY A 107 -18.57 12.50 -11.43
C GLY A 107 -18.78 11.37 -10.40
N GLN A 108 -17.71 10.71 -9.95
CA GLN A 108 -17.78 9.66 -8.91
C GLN A 108 -18.13 10.24 -7.53
N GLU A 109 -17.80 11.51 -7.29
CA GLU A 109 -18.07 12.18 -6.02
C GLU A 109 -19.55 12.23 -5.64
N PHE A 110 -20.47 12.29 -6.61
CA PHE A 110 -21.91 12.35 -6.30
C PHE A 110 -22.45 10.99 -5.85
N GLU A 111 -21.96 9.88 -6.41
CA GLU A 111 -22.31 8.53 -5.99
C GLU A 111 -21.63 8.14 -4.65
N ASP A 112 -20.39 8.57 -4.43
CA ASP A 112 -19.66 8.39 -3.17
C ASP A 112 -20.25 9.25 -2.04
N PHE A 113 -20.82 10.42 -2.35
CA PHE A 113 -21.50 11.26 -1.36
C PHE A 113 -22.81 10.61 -0.87
N ALA A 114 -23.58 10.03 -1.79
CA ALA A 114 -24.84 9.39 -1.45
C ALA A 114 -24.64 8.11 -0.60
N ASN A 115 -23.56 7.38 -0.86
CA ASN A 115 -23.26 6.12 -0.21
C ASN A 115 -22.05 6.31 0.70
N HIS A 116 -22.21 6.46 2.02
CA HIS A 116 -21.07 6.61 2.94
C HIS A 116 -20.01 5.51 2.70
N GLN A 117 -18.89 5.87 2.06
CA GLN A 117 -17.81 4.92 1.74
C GLN A 117 -16.61 5.09 2.67
N GLU A 118 -16.07 3.95 3.09
CA GLU A 118 -14.81 3.85 3.81
C GLU A 118 -13.78 3.11 2.97
N ARG A 119 -12.52 3.55 3.05
CA ARG A 119 -11.40 2.91 2.35
C ARG A 119 -10.47 2.27 3.38
N GLU A 120 -10.04 1.04 3.14
CA GLU A 120 -9.04 0.34 3.95
C GLU A 120 -7.88 -0.07 3.03
N ILE A 121 -6.67 0.35 3.40
CA ILE A 121 -5.45 -0.04 2.70
C ILE A 121 -4.88 -1.29 3.37
N ARG A 122 -4.57 -2.29 2.54
CA ARG A 122 -3.76 -3.45 2.87
C ARG A 122 -2.57 -3.51 1.92
N VAL A 123 -1.37 -3.54 2.48
CA VAL A 123 -0.14 -3.76 1.73
C VAL A 123 0.46 -5.09 2.12
N GLN A 124 0.83 -5.89 1.14
CA GLN A 124 1.50 -7.16 1.33
C GLN A 124 2.81 -7.17 0.54
N PHE A 125 3.91 -7.40 1.22
CA PHE A 125 5.23 -7.56 0.61
C PHE A 125 5.47 -9.04 0.33
N GLU A 126 6.08 -9.34 -0.82
CA GLU A 126 6.52 -10.70 -1.11
C GLU A 126 7.81 -11.00 -0.34
N GLU A 127 7.83 -12.11 0.40
CA GLU A 127 9.04 -12.59 1.08
C GLU A 127 10.05 -13.05 0.02
N GLY A 128 11.24 -12.43 0.01
CA GLY A 128 12.28 -12.75 -0.99
C GLY A 128 13.42 -11.75 -1.08
N ALA A 129 13.31 -10.62 -0.40
CA ALA A 129 14.31 -9.56 -0.40
C ALA A 129 15.59 -9.96 0.38
N GLN A 130 16.46 -10.78 -0.22
CA GLN A 130 17.87 -10.76 0.15
C GLN A 130 18.46 -9.38 -0.20
N ALA A 131 19.47 -8.92 0.54
CA ALA A 131 20.13 -7.64 0.27
C ALA A 131 20.56 -7.56 -1.22
N GLY A 132 20.06 -6.55 -1.94
CA GLY A 132 20.32 -6.36 -3.37
C GLY A 132 19.34 -7.07 -4.33
N SER A 133 18.25 -7.65 -3.85
CA SER A 133 17.17 -8.18 -4.70
C SER A 133 15.98 -7.23 -4.78
N VAL A 134 15.17 -7.38 -5.82
CA VAL A 134 13.99 -6.54 -6.08
C VAL A 134 12.96 -6.73 -4.98
N VAL A 135 12.59 -5.65 -4.29
CA VAL A 135 11.51 -5.66 -3.30
C VAL A 135 10.19 -5.50 -4.03
N ARG A 136 9.30 -6.48 -3.87
CA ARG A 136 7.94 -6.47 -4.44
C ARG A 136 6.88 -6.28 -3.36
N ALA A 137 5.93 -5.40 -3.62
CA ALA A 137 4.77 -5.21 -2.76
C ALA A 137 3.49 -5.03 -3.57
N THR A 138 2.40 -5.60 -3.05
CA THR A 138 1.06 -5.51 -3.59
C THR A 138 0.22 -4.62 -2.67
N ILE A 139 -0.35 -3.57 -3.24
CA ILE A 139 -1.22 -2.61 -2.56
C ILE A 139 -2.67 -2.88 -2.96
N GLU A 140 -3.47 -3.26 -1.98
CA GLU A 140 -4.91 -3.43 -2.08
C GLU A 140 -5.61 -2.30 -1.34
N VAL A 141 -6.52 -1.61 -2.02
CA VAL A 141 -7.37 -0.60 -1.40
C VAL A 141 -8.81 -1.08 -1.48
N LEU A 142 -9.33 -1.58 -0.37
CA LEU A 142 -10.69 -2.10 -0.26
C LEU A 142 -11.65 -0.94 0.01
N VAL A 143 -12.74 -0.90 -0.76
CA VAL A 143 -13.82 0.07 -0.56
C VAL A 143 -14.99 -0.64 0.10
N TYR A 144 -15.41 -0.10 1.24
CA TYR A 144 -16.56 -0.56 1.99
C TYR A 144 -17.71 0.42 1.88
N ARG A 145 -18.91 -0.10 1.62
CA ARG A 145 -20.15 0.61 1.88
C ARG A 145 -20.52 0.44 3.35
N VAL A 146 -20.71 1.56 4.04
CA VAL A 146 -21.16 1.56 5.43
C VAL A 146 -22.67 1.65 5.47
N HIS A 147 -23.31 0.59 5.95
CA HIS A 147 -24.74 0.57 6.21
C HIS A 147 -24.98 1.02 7.64
N ARG A 148 -25.76 2.09 7.81
CA ARG A 148 -26.22 2.56 9.12
C ARG A 148 -27.75 2.46 9.17
N PRO A 149 -28.30 1.27 9.48
CA PRO A 149 -29.75 1.11 9.56
C PRO A 149 -30.30 2.05 10.63
N ASN A 150 -31.45 2.68 10.35
CA ASN A 150 -32.12 3.64 11.24
C ASN A 150 -31.37 4.97 11.48
N TRP A 151 -30.37 5.29 10.66
CA TRP A 151 -29.73 6.61 10.71
C TRP A 151 -30.71 7.69 10.24
N ARG A 152 -31.15 8.55 11.16
CA ARG A 152 -31.81 9.82 10.83
C ARG A 152 -30.74 10.90 10.81
N VAL A 153 -30.85 11.85 9.88
CA VAL A 153 -30.01 13.05 9.92
C VAL A 153 -30.32 13.77 11.22
N ASP A 154 -29.37 13.82 12.15
CA ASP A 154 -29.55 14.54 13.41
C ASP A 154 -29.84 16.00 13.07
N SER A 155 -31.08 16.46 13.28
CA SER A 155 -31.32 17.89 13.35
C SER A 155 -30.66 18.39 14.63
N GLN A 156 -29.79 19.38 14.54
CA GLN A 156 -29.00 19.95 15.65
C GLN A 156 -29.82 20.45 16.87
N SER A 157 -31.13 20.25 16.90
CA SER A 157 -32.07 20.82 17.87
C SER A 157 -32.58 19.87 18.95
N ILE A 158 -32.10 18.61 19.08
CA ILE A 158 -32.70 17.68 20.05
C ILE A 158 -31.67 17.22 21.10
N ARG A 159 -31.53 18.01 22.17
CA ARG A 159 -30.78 17.68 23.40
C ARG A 159 -31.43 16.55 24.24
N LEU A 160 -32.38 15.80 23.68
CA LEU A 160 -33.20 14.77 24.33
C LEU A 160 -33.53 13.59 23.39
N SER A 161 -32.60 13.17 22.52
CA SER A 161 -32.85 11.98 21.68
C SER A 161 -32.68 10.70 22.49
N THR A 162 -33.76 9.94 22.63
CA THR A 162 -33.72 8.55 23.11
C THR A 162 -33.61 7.65 21.89
N HIS A 163 -32.54 6.85 21.79
CA HIS A 163 -32.34 5.90 20.70
C HIS A 163 -32.82 4.51 21.12
N ALA A 164 -33.82 3.96 20.41
CA ALA A 164 -34.19 2.56 20.54
C ALA A 164 -33.29 1.72 19.62
N ARG A 165 -32.66 0.65 20.14
CA ARG A 165 -31.89 -0.30 19.33
C ARG A 165 -32.79 -1.49 18.98
N SER A 166 -32.86 -1.85 17.70
CA SER A 166 -33.52 -3.07 17.25
C SER A 166 -32.76 -4.30 17.75
N ARG A 167 -33.49 -5.39 17.99
CA ARG A 167 -32.92 -6.72 18.20
C ARG A 167 -33.30 -7.58 17.01
N ASP A 168 -32.36 -8.40 16.55
CA ASP A 168 -32.59 -9.36 15.48
C ASP A 168 -33.56 -10.48 15.92
N ILE A 169 -33.88 -11.40 15.01
CA ILE A 169 -34.74 -12.56 15.27
C ILE A 169 -34.21 -13.48 16.39
N ASN A 170 -32.91 -13.39 16.70
CA ASN A 170 -32.25 -14.15 17.75
C ASN A 170 -32.16 -13.38 19.08
N GLY A 171 -32.74 -12.17 19.16
CA GLY A 171 -32.70 -11.31 20.33
C GLY A 171 -31.37 -10.61 20.57
N GLN A 172 -30.42 -10.69 19.63
CA GLN A 172 -29.16 -9.96 19.65
C GLN A 172 -29.38 -8.52 19.20
N ILE A 173 -28.67 -7.57 19.81
CA ILE A 173 -28.76 -6.17 19.40
C ILE A 173 -28.12 -6.05 18.02
N GLU A 174 -28.88 -5.54 17.05
CA GLU A 174 -28.35 -5.30 15.70
C GLU A 174 -27.15 -4.34 15.78
N PRO A 175 -26.05 -4.62 15.06
CA PRO A 175 -24.92 -3.72 15.04
C PRO A 175 -25.37 -2.37 14.49
N GLY A 176 -25.04 -1.28 15.19
CA GLY A 176 -25.45 0.08 14.81
C GLY A 176 -24.92 0.52 13.43
N SER A 177 -23.90 -0.18 12.92
CA SER A 177 -23.43 -0.07 11.55
C SER A 177 -22.71 -1.35 11.13
N PHE A 178 -22.80 -1.72 9.85
CA PHE A 178 -21.99 -2.78 9.28
C PHE A 178 -21.33 -2.33 7.98
N ARG A 179 -20.22 -2.99 7.62
CA ARG A 179 -19.39 -2.66 6.45
C ARG A 179 -19.49 -3.80 5.44
N GLU A 180 -19.86 -3.45 4.23
CA GLU A 180 -19.96 -4.39 3.11
C GLU A 180 -18.90 -4.03 2.07
N PRO A 181 -17.99 -4.96 1.70
CA PRO A 181 -17.02 -4.69 0.65
C PRO A 181 -17.73 -4.56 -0.68
N ILE A 182 -17.57 -3.42 -1.35
CA ILE A 182 -18.22 -3.14 -2.65
C ILE A 182 -17.24 -3.21 -3.83
N GLY A 183 -15.94 -3.14 -3.57
CA GLY A 183 -14.94 -3.18 -4.62
C GLY A 183 -13.57 -2.72 -4.15
N GLN A 184 -12.73 -2.32 -5.12
CA GLN A 184 -11.38 -1.84 -4.89
C GLN A 184 -11.12 -0.50 -5.58
N ASP A 185 -10.35 0.36 -4.93
CA ASP A 185 -9.95 1.66 -5.46
C ASP A 185 -8.58 1.57 -6.14
N GLN A 186 -8.60 1.19 -7.42
CA GLN A 186 -7.40 1.00 -8.23
C GLN A 186 -6.61 2.29 -8.41
N GLN A 187 -7.30 3.44 -8.47
CA GLN A 187 -6.65 4.73 -8.69
C GLN A 187 -5.87 5.17 -7.45
N LEU A 188 -6.42 4.98 -6.25
CA LEU A 188 -5.69 5.23 -5.02
C LEU A 188 -4.50 4.26 -4.87
N ALA A 189 -4.69 2.97 -5.19
CA ALA A 189 -3.60 2.00 -5.18
C ALA A 189 -2.44 2.42 -6.09
N HIS A 190 -2.73 2.82 -7.33
CA HIS A 190 -1.74 3.29 -8.30
C HIS A 190 -1.03 4.58 -7.85
N ARG A 191 -1.75 5.52 -7.23
CA ARG A 191 -1.13 6.74 -6.67
C ARG A 191 -0.15 6.42 -5.54
N LEU A 192 -0.52 5.51 -4.64
CA LEU A 192 0.36 5.07 -3.56
C LEU A 192 1.61 4.38 -4.13
N ALA A 193 1.44 3.54 -5.14
CA ALA A 193 2.56 2.89 -5.83
C ALA A 193 3.50 3.92 -6.48
N ASN A 194 2.94 4.87 -7.24
CA ASN A 194 3.71 5.94 -7.88
C ASN A 194 4.44 6.84 -6.89
N GLU A 195 3.85 7.10 -5.73
CA GLU A 195 4.48 7.89 -4.67
C GLU A 195 5.73 7.19 -4.13
N ILE A 196 5.68 5.86 -3.98
CA ILE A 196 6.83 5.06 -3.57
C ILE A 196 7.91 5.04 -4.65
N HIS A 197 7.53 4.79 -5.90
CA HIS A 197 8.48 4.87 -7.02
C HIS A 197 9.13 6.25 -7.12
N ARG A 198 8.40 7.33 -6.86
CA ARG A 198 8.94 8.69 -6.84
C ARG A 198 9.99 8.88 -5.75
N LYS A 199 9.74 8.40 -4.52
CA LYS A 199 10.71 8.52 -3.41
C LYS A 199 12.03 7.84 -3.77
N PHE A 200 11.99 6.60 -4.28
CA PHE A 200 13.21 5.85 -4.61
C PHE A 200 13.86 6.26 -5.94
N GLY A 201 13.09 6.68 -6.94
CA GLY A 201 13.64 7.16 -8.22
C GLY A 201 14.30 8.54 -8.11
N SER A 202 13.94 9.34 -7.10
CA SER A 202 14.56 10.65 -6.87
C SER A 202 15.95 10.58 -6.22
N GLU A 203 16.24 9.53 -5.46
CA GLU A 203 17.53 9.35 -4.77
C GLU A 203 18.64 8.90 -5.73
N SER A 204 18.30 8.10 -6.75
CA SER A 204 19.27 7.64 -7.77
C SER A 204 19.81 8.73 -8.69
N ALA A 205 19.23 9.94 -8.67
CA ALA A 205 19.64 11.05 -9.54
C ALA A 205 20.63 12.04 -8.88
N SER A 206 20.96 11.84 -7.59
CA SER A 206 21.76 12.78 -6.78
C SER A 206 23.17 12.30 -6.38
N GLU A 207 23.62 11.14 -6.86
CA GLU A 207 24.99 10.62 -6.72
C GLU A 207 25.80 10.78 -8.00
#